data_AF-A0A3R8CCT4-F1
#
_entry.id   AF-A0A3R8CCT4-F1
#
_cell.length_a   1.000
_cell.length_b   1.000
_cell.length_c   1.000
_cell.angle_alpha   90.00
_cell.angle_beta   90.00
_cell.angle_gamma   90.00
#
_symmetry.space_group_name_H-M   'P 1'
#
loop_
_entity.id
_entity.type
_entity.pdbx_description
1 polymer ?
#
loop_
_entity_poly.entity_id
_entity_poly.type
_entity_poly.pdbx_seq_one_letter_code
_entity_poly.pdbx_strand_id
1 'polypeptide(L)' 'RDKVKIVVGGAPVTEAFAKDIGADQYKDDAMGAAKWAKEAVKELDASRWG' A
#
# COMPACT_ATOMS: atom_id res chain seq x y z
N ARG A 1 1.35 -4.77 -13.59
CA ARG A 1 0.98 -4.33 -12.21
C ARG A 1 2.21 -4.24 -11.32
N ASP A 2 3.35 -4.76 -11.75
CA ASP A 2 4.56 -4.96 -10.95
C ASP A 2 5.47 -3.74 -10.83
N LYS A 3 5.01 -2.59 -11.34
CA LYS A 3 5.74 -1.31 -11.25
C LYS A 3 5.21 -0.40 -10.14
N VAL A 4 4.05 -0.72 -9.57
CA VAL A 4 3.42 0.06 -8.50
C VAL A 4 2.89 -0.86 -7.41
N LYS A 5 2.83 -0.35 -6.18
CA LYS A 5 2.17 -1.01 -5.05
C LYS A 5 0.99 -0.16 -4.61
N ILE A 6 -0.18 -0.78 -4.52
CA ILE A 6 -1.42 -0.11 -4.10
C ILE A 6 -1.63 -0.42 -2.62
N VAL A 7 -1.59 0.61 -1.78
CA VAL A 7 -1.90 0.52 -0.34
C VAL A 7 -3.13 1.37 -0.05
N VAL A 8 -4.03 0.85 0.79
CA VAL A 8 -5.25 1.55 1.20
C VAL A 8 -5.36 1.52 2.71
N GLY A 9 -5.72 2.65 3.32
CA GLY A 9 -6.03 2.71 4.74
C GLY A 9 -6.86 3.93 5.11
N GLY A 10 -7.59 3.80 6.23
CA GLY A 10 -8.53 4.80 6.73
C GLY A 10 -9.69 4.16 7.47
N ALA A 11 -10.22 4.85 8.48
CA ALA A 11 -11.29 4.34 9.36
C ALA A 11 -12.55 3.80 8.63
N PRO A 12 -13.03 4.36 7.50
CA PRO A 12 -14.19 3.78 6.80
C PRO A 12 -13.83 2.59 5.88
N VAL A 13 -12.55 2.27 5.72
CA VAL A 13 -12.07 1.23 4.81
C VAL A 13 -11.86 -0.09 5.56
N THR A 14 -12.33 -1.19 4.97
CA THR A 14 -12.13 -2.54 5.50
C THR A 14 -11.10 -3.31 4.69
N GLU A 15 -10.47 -4.31 5.31
CA GLU A 15 -9.58 -5.24 4.60
C GLU A 15 -10.30 -5.97 3.45
N ALA A 16 -11.59 -6.29 3.63
CA ALA A 16 -12.41 -6.92 2.61
C ALA A 16 -12.55 -6.03 1.36
N PHE A 17 -12.84 -4.74 1.55
CA PHE A 17 -12.88 -3.78 0.45
C PHE A 17 -11.51 -3.65 -0.24
N ALA A 18 -10.42 -3.59 0.54
CA ALA A 18 -9.06 -3.51 -0.02
C ALA A 18 -8.73 -4.73 -0.91
N LYS A 19 -9.18 -5.94 -0.51
CA LYS A 19 -9.04 -7.16 -1.33
C LYS A 19 -9.89 -7.10 -2.59
N ASP A 20 -11.13 -6.63 -2.50
CA ASP A 20 -12.06 -6.55 -3.63
C ASP A 20 -11.55 -5.64 -4.76
N ILE A 21 -10.96 -4.49 -4.40
CA ILE A 21 -10.32 -3.59 -5.38
C ILE A 21 -8.90 -4.04 -5.80
N GLY A 22 -8.41 -5.14 -5.22
CA GLY A 22 -7.11 -5.72 -5.53
C GLY A 22 -5.91 -4.93 -5.04
N ALA A 23 -6.01 -4.26 -3.89
CA ALA A 23 -4.89 -3.60 -3.23
C ALA A 23 -3.83 -4.62 -2.78
N ASP A 24 -2.56 -4.23 -2.82
CA ASP A 24 -1.45 -5.03 -2.31
C ASP A 24 -1.40 -5.04 -0.78
N GLN A 25 -1.84 -3.96 -0.14
CA GLN A 25 -1.84 -3.82 1.32
C GLN A 25 -3.02 -3.02 1.86
N TYR A 26 -3.45 -3.40 3.07
CA TYR A 26 -4.42 -2.70 3.91
C TYR A 26 -3.78 -2.18 5.20
N LYS A 27 -4.24 -1.02 5.67
CA LYS A 27 -3.96 -0.48 7.01
C LYS A 27 -5.20 0.11 7.65
N ASP A 28 -5.28 -0.05 8.96
CA ASP A 28 -6.42 0.28 9.80
C ASP A 28 -6.76 1.79 9.75
N ASP A 29 -5.74 2.62 9.51
CA ASP A 29 -5.88 4.06 9.36
C ASP A 29 -4.94 4.63 8.27
N ALA A 30 -5.14 5.91 7.95
CA ALA A 30 -4.36 6.62 6.94
C ALA A 30 -2.88 6.82 7.35
N MET A 31 -2.62 6.98 8.65
CA MET A 31 -1.25 7.16 9.16
C MET A 31 -0.43 5.89 9.02
N GLY A 32 -1.05 4.73 9.28
CA GLY A 32 -0.48 3.40 9.10
C GLY A 32 -0.18 3.12 7.64
N ALA A 33 -1.08 3.49 6.72
CA ALA A 33 -0.83 3.41 5.28
C ALA A 33 0.37 4.26 4.85
N ALA A 34 0.44 5.51 5.30
CA ALA A 34 1.55 6.42 4.99
C ALA A 34 2.88 5.93 5.57
N LYS A 35 2.89 5.45 6.83
CA LYS A 35 4.09 4.90 7.46
C LYS A 35 4.58 3.67 6.73
N TRP A 36 3.67 2.76 6.35
CA TRP A 36 4.03 1.59 5.57
C TRP A 36 4.61 1.97 4.20
N ALA A 37 3.99 2.92 3.50
CA ALA A 37 4.48 3.37 2.20
C ALA A 37 5.91 3.93 2.30
N LYS A 38 6.20 4.72 3.34
CA LYS A 38 7.54 5.27 3.59
C LYS A 38 8.61 4.20 3.81
N GLU A 39 8.26 3.10 4.48
CA GLU A 39 9.20 1.98 4.65
C GLU A 39 9.30 1.15 3.37
N ALA A 40 8.18 0.87 2.72
CA ALA A 40 8.14 0.11 1.47
C ALA A 40 9.04 0.73 0.39
N VAL A 41 9.05 2.06 0.24
CA VAL A 41 9.91 2.72 -0.76
C VAL A 41 11.41 2.55 -0.51
N LYS A 42 11.85 2.26 0.73
CA LYS A 42 13.26 1.98 1.02
C LYS A 42 13.67 0.57 0.56
N GLU A 43 12.73 -0.36 0.59
CA GLU A 43 12.94 -1.75 0.18
C GLU A 43 12.67 -1.98 -1.30
N LEU A 44 11.98 -1.05 -1.97
CA LEU A 44 11.78 -1.07 -3.41
C LEU A 44 13.12 -0.73 -4.09
N ASP A 45 13.69 -1.72 -4.75
CA ASP A 45 14.93 -1.59 -5.51
C ASP A 45 14.86 -0.46 -6.56
N ALA A 46 15.86 0.42 -6.58
CA ALA A 46 15.92 1.58 -7.47
C ALA A 46 16.02 1.20 -8.96
N SER A 47 16.52 -0.01 -9.29
CA SER A 47 16.55 -0.53 -10.66
C SER A 47 15.16 -0.80 -11.23
N ARG A 48 14.12 -0.82 -10.37
CA ARG A 48 12.72 -1.02 -10.77
C ARG A 48 12.14 0.16 -11.57
N TRP A 49 12.81 1.31 -11.54
CA TRP A 49 12.38 2.55 -12.21
C TRP A 49 13.17 2.84 -13.49
N GLY A 50 14.07 1.93 -13.88
CA GLY A 50 14.77 1.93 -15.17
C GLY A 50 13.88 1.50 -16.34
#